data_AF-A0AAD6YLY5-F1
#
_entry.id   AF-A0AAD6YLY5-F1
#
_cell.length_a   1.000
_cell.length_b   1.000
_cell.length_c   1.000
_cell.angle_alpha   90.00
_cell.angle_beta   90.00
_cell.angle_gamma   90.00
#
_symmetry.space_group_name_H-M   'P 1'
#
loop_
_entity.id
_entity.type
_entity.pdbx_description
1 polymer ?
#
loop_
_entity_poly.entity_id
_entity_poly.type
_entity_poly.pdbx_seq_one_letter_code
_entity_poly.pdbx_strand_id
1 'polypeptide(L)'
;MTACTISRSLRLLCLLATAALAAARSVNKRGAQSEALCRPELGWADNTEGFSPCLLTAFVWGACFTGNGDVPALIPGDHYDNPNSTTANLCTCSWAAYNLISACTACQGQGFDASVQT
;
A
#
# COMPACT_ATOMS: atom_id res chain seq x y z
N MET A 1 2.32 -3.03 43.71
CA MET A 1 1.44 -1.86 43.87
C MET A 1 2.27 -0.72 44.45
N THR A 2 2.97 0.04 43.62
CA THR A 2 3.80 1.17 44.04
C THR A 2 3.06 2.45 43.69
N ALA A 3 2.36 3.01 44.67
CA ALA A 3 1.69 4.30 44.55
C ALA A 3 2.76 5.41 44.63
N CYS A 4 2.97 6.12 43.52
CA CYS A 4 3.81 7.30 43.48
C CYS A 4 3.01 8.50 44.02
N THR A 5 3.25 8.90 45.27
CA THR A 5 2.68 10.11 45.89
C THR A 5 3.39 11.35 45.34
N ILE A 6 2.82 11.94 44.29
CA ILE A 6 3.40 13.10 43.57
C ILE A 6 2.83 14.44 44.08
N SER A 7 3.75 15.33 44.48
CA SER A 7 3.53 16.74 44.88
C SER A 7 2.79 17.57 43.83
N ARG A 8 1.92 18.49 44.28
CA ARG A 8 1.02 19.32 43.43
C ARG A 8 1.77 20.10 42.34
N SER A 9 2.98 20.59 42.63
CA SER A 9 3.81 21.34 41.68
C SER A 9 4.30 20.48 40.51
N LEU A 10 4.51 19.19 40.75
CA LEU A 10 5.01 18.23 39.76
C LEU A 10 3.89 17.73 38.82
N ARG A 11 2.63 17.90 39.22
CA ARG A 11 1.46 17.55 38.39
C ARG A 11 1.26 18.49 37.21
N LEU A 12 1.47 19.81 37.38
CA LEU A 12 1.34 20.79 36.29
C LEU A 12 2.44 20.63 35.23
N LEU A 13 3.68 20.38 35.66
CA LEU A 13 4.80 20.11 34.74
C LEU A 13 4.58 18.84 33.93
N CYS A 14 3.99 17.80 34.52
CA CYS A 14 3.69 16.56 33.82
C CYS A 14 2.57 16.76 32.77
N LEU A 15 1.55 17.58 33.06
CA LEU A 15 0.44 17.89 32.15
C LEU A 15 0.87 18.75 30.94
N LEU A 16 1.81 19.67 31.12
CA LEU A 16 2.33 20.49 30.01
C LEU A 16 3.25 19.68 29.08
N ALA A 17 4.03 18.75 29.64
CA ALA A 17 4.90 17.87 28.86
C ALA A 17 4.12 16.88 27.97
N THR A 18 2.94 16.43 28.40
CA THR A 18 2.12 15.50 27.59
C THR A 18 1.38 16.18 26.44
N ALA A 19 0.97 17.44 26.60
CA ALA A 19 0.30 18.20 25.54
C ALA A 19 1.21 18.50 24.33
N ALA A 20 2.51 18.76 24.58
CA ALA A 20 3.47 19.04 23.53
C ALA A 20 3.82 17.82 22.65
N LEU A 21 3.70 16.59 23.19
CA LEU A 21 3.96 15.35 22.44
C LEU A 21 2.79 14.91 21.53
N ALA A 22 1.58 15.45 21.73
CA ALA A 22 0.40 15.06 20.97
C ALA A 22 0.29 15.74 19.58
N ALA A 23 1.07 16.78 19.32
CA ALA A 23 0.93 17.63 18.13
C ALA A 23 1.71 17.18 16.88
N ALA A 24 2.46 16.06 16.93
CA ALA A 24 3.38 15.68 15.85
C ALA A 24 3.24 14.22 15.36
N ARG A 25 2.03 13.68 15.30
CA ARG A 25 1.78 12.38 14.63
C ARG A 25 0.75 12.53 13.53
N SER A 26 1.22 12.72 12.30
CA SER A 26 0.42 12.54 11.10
C SER A 26 0.02 11.07 11.00
N VAL A 27 -1.18 10.72 11.44
CA VAL A 27 -1.75 9.38 11.22
C VAL A 27 -2.20 9.33 9.75
N ASN A 28 -1.29 9.01 8.85
CA ASN A 28 -1.67 8.60 7.50
C ASN A 28 -2.16 7.16 7.59
N LYS A 29 -3.47 6.94 7.76
CA LYS A 29 -4.07 5.67 7.32
C LYS A 29 -4.00 5.68 5.79
N ARG A 30 -2.92 5.16 5.20
CA ARG A 30 -2.92 4.85 3.78
C ARG A 30 -3.34 3.40 3.66
N GLY A 31 -4.62 3.20 3.34
CA GLY A 31 -5.13 1.89 2.92
C GLY A 31 -4.56 1.52 1.56
N ALA A 32 -4.87 0.30 1.10
CA ALA A 32 -4.63 -0.07 -0.29
C ALA A 32 -5.34 0.91 -1.21
N GLN A 33 -4.63 1.44 -2.20
CA GLN A 33 -5.16 2.43 -3.13
C GLN A 33 -4.52 2.25 -4.51
N SER A 34 -5.23 2.68 -5.55
CA SER A 34 -4.71 2.71 -6.90
C SER A 34 -5.39 3.82 -7.70
N GLU A 35 -4.60 4.52 -8.50
CA GLU A 35 -5.05 5.55 -9.45
C GLU A 35 -5.27 4.95 -10.86
N ALA A 36 -4.94 3.67 -11.04
CA ALA A 36 -5.09 2.96 -12.29
C ALA A 36 -6.56 2.76 -12.66
N LEU A 37 -6.94 3.25 -13.84
CA LEU A 37 -8.26 3.04 -14.41
C LEU A 37 -8.23 1.83 -15.35
N CYS A 38 -9.07 0.85 -15.04
CA CYS A 38 -9.24 -0.31 -15.90
C CYS A 38 -10.26 -0.03 -17.00
N ARG A 39 -10.00 -0.59 -18.18
CA ARG A 39 -10.94 -0.56 -19.30
C ARG A 39 -12.16 -1.43 -19.01
N PRO A 40 -13.39 -0.99 -19.36
CA PRO A 40 -14.61 -1.75 -19.08
C PRO A 40 -14.62 -3.17 -19.65
N GLU A 41 -13.93 -3.41 -20.77
CA GLU A 41 -13.86 -4.72 -21.42
C GLU A 41 -13.14 -5.78 -20.56
N LEU A 42 -12.34 -5.35 -19.58
CA LEU A 42 -11.64 -6.24 -18.64
C LEU A 42 -12.30 -6.28 -17.26
N GLY A 43 -13.55 -5.81 -17.12
CA GLY A 43 -14.31 -5.90 -15.86
C GLY A 43 -14.55 -7.35 -15.39
N TRP A 44 -14.36 -8.36 -16.24
CA TRP A 44 -14.37 -9.77 -15.81
C TRP A 44 -13.25 -10.11 -14.82
N ALA A 45 -12.18 -9.30 -14.78
CA ALA A 45 -11.06 -9.48 -13.88
C ALA A 45 -11.28 -8.82 -12.51
N ASP A 46 -12.37 -8.07 -12.34
CA ASP A 46 -12.76 -7.52 -11.05
C ASP A 46 -13.26 -8.67 -10.15
N ASN A 47 -13.02 -8.56 -8.84
CA ASN A 47 -13.60 -9.52 -7.90
C ASN A 47 -15.10 -9.25 -7.67
N THR A 48 -15.75 -10.08 -6.86
CA THR A 48 -17.19 -9.96 -6.55
C THR A 48 -17.56 -8.68 -5.81
N GLU A 49 -16.59 -7.98 -5.21
CA GLU A 49 -16.78 -6.67 -4.55
C GLU A 49 -16.57 -5.50 -5.53
N GLY A 50 -16.27 -5.77 -6.80
CA GLY A 50 -16.00 -4.76 -7.82
C GLY A 50 -14.61 -4.13 -7.70
N PHE A 51 -13.68 -4.76 -6.99
CA PHE A 51 -12.30 -4.28 -6.94
C PHE A 51 -11.54 -4.72 -8.17
N SER A 52 -10.93 -3.74 -8.83
CA SER A 52 -10.09 -3.97 -9.99
C SER A 52 -8.82 -4.75 -9.65
N PRO A 53 -8.20 -5.42 -10.64
CA PRO A 53 -6.91 -6.09 -10.43
C PRO A 53 -5.83 -5.17 -9.84
N CYS A 54 -5.83 -3.89 -10.18
CA CYS A 54 -4.89 -2.90 -9.64
C CYS A 54 -5.13 -2.62 -8.15
N LEU A 55 -6.39 -2.44 -7.75
CA LEU A 55 -6.72 -2.24 -6.34
C LEU A 55 -6.47 -3.51 -5.52
N LEU A 56 -6.76 -4.69 -6.08
CA LEU A 56 -6.43 -5.97 -5.45
C LEU A 56 -4.92 -6.17 -5.28
N THR A 57 -4.13 -5.73 -6.25
CA THR A 57 -2.67 -5.71 -6.13
C THR A 57 -2.23 -4.85 -4.95
N ALA A 58 -2.79 -3.65 -4.82
CA ALA A 58 -2.52 -2.77 -3.68
C ALA A 58 -2.86 -3.43 -2.33
N PHE A 59 -3.96 -4.18 -2.24
CA PHE A 59 -4.31 -4.94 -1.03
C PHE A 59 -3.27 -6.02 -0.70
N VAL A 60 -2.87 -6.81 -1.69
CA VAL A 60 -1.85 -7.85 -1.49
C VAL A 60 -0.51 -7.24 -1.09
N TRP A 61 -0.10 -6.15 -1.76
CA TRP A 61 1.15 -5.47 -1.46
C TRP A 61 1.14 -4.88 -0.05
N GLY A 62 0.05 -4.25 0.37
CA GLY A 62 -0.08 -3.71 1.72
C GLY A 62 -0.11 -4.79 2.81
N ALA A 63 -0.56 -6.00 2.50
CA ALA A 63 -0.57 -7.12 3.44
C ALA A 63 0.80 -7.81 3.56
N CYS A 64 1.58 -7.83 2.48
CA CYS A 64 2.74 -8.72 2.37
C CYS A 64 4.08 -8.00 2.27
N PHE A 65 4.10 -6.70 1.96
CA PHE A 65 5.30 -5.91 1.77
C PHE A 65 5.37 -4.77 2.78
N THR A 66 6.58 -4.41 3.22
CA THR A 66 6.79 -3.24 4.08
C THR A 66 6.62 -1.97 3.26
N GLY A 67 5.41 -1.39 3.25
CA GLY A 67 5.08 -0.19 2.49
C GLY A 67 3.58 0.11 2.52
N ASN A 68 3.19 1.22 1.88
CA ASN A 68 1.78 1.48 1.60
C ASN A 68 1.42 0.72 0.31
N GLY A 69 0.31 0.00 0.31
CA GLY A 69 -0.21 -0.66 -0.88
C GLY A 69 -0.69 0.39 -1.89
N ASP A 70 0.22 0.87 -2.73
CA ASP A 70 -0.03 1.93 -3.69
C ASP A 70 0.36 1.43 -5.07
N VAL A 71 -0.60 1.40 -5.99
CA VAL A 71 -0.38 0.98 -7.38
C VAL A 71 -0.66 2.18 -8.30
N PRO A 72 0.39 2.83 -8.83
CA PRO A 72 0.23 4.00 -9.69
C PRO A 72 -0.32 3.60 -11.07
N ALA A 73 -0.98 4.52 -11.75
CA ALA A 73 -1.39 4.33 -13.14
C ALA A 73 -0.17 4.31 -14.08
N LEU A 74 -0.18 3.41 -15.07
CA LEU A 74 0.83 3.39 -16.13
C LEU A 74 0.54 4.49 -17.16
N ILE A 75 1.56 5.28 -17.49
CA ILE A 75 1.55 6.13 -18.69
C ILE A 75 2.07 5.34 -19.90
N PRO A 76 1.79 5.78 -21.14
CA PRO A 76 2.28 5.08 -22.33
C PRO A 76 3.81 4.94 -22.33
N GLY A 77 4.30 3.70 -22.45
CA GLY A 77 5.73 3.37 -22.45
C GLY A 77 6.30 2.97 -21.08
N ASP A 78 5.54 3.12 -20.00
CA ASP A 78 5.94 2.68 -18.66
C ASP A 78 5.53 1.22 -18.38
N HIS A 79 6.19 0.64 -17.38
CA HIS A 79 5.97 -0.71 -16.89
C HIS A 79 6.19 -0.78 -15.37
N TYR A 80 5.60 -1.79 -14.74
CA TYR A 80 5.93 -2.14 -13.37
C TYR A 80 7.19 -3.00 -13.36
N ASP A 81 8.25 -2.51 -12.73
CA ASP A 81 9.55 -3.20 -12.71
C ASP A 81 9.55 -4.42 -11.78
N ASN A 82 10.27 -5.46 -12.20
CA ASN A 82 10.57 -6.59 -11.33
C ASN A 82 11.46 -6.16 -10.16
N PRO A 83 11.34 -6.81 -8.99
CA PRO A 83 12.27 -6.60 -7.91
C PRO A 83 13.72 -6.92 -8.32
N ASN A 84 14.66 -6.09 -7.87
CA ASN A 84 16.09 -6.28 -8.06
C ASN A 84 16.75 -6.74 -6.75
N SER A 85 18.09 -6.86 -6.73
CA SER A 85 18.85 -7.31 -5.55
C SER A 85 18.64 -6.48 -4.27
N THR A 86 18.10 -5.26 -4.40
CA THR A 86 17.85 -4.35 -3.26
C THR A 86 16.37 -4.22 -2.89
N THR A 87 15.45 -4.62 -3.76
CA THR A 87 13.99 -4.48 -3.53
C THR A 87 13.27 -5.81 -3.36
N ALA A 88 13.92 -6.94 -3.69
CA ALA A 88 13.37 -8.28 -3.48
C ALA A 88 13.20 -8.60 -1.98
N ASN A 89 12.16 -9.38 -1.65
CA ASN A 89 11.84 -9.82 -0.28
C ASN A 89 11.66 -11.35 -0.23
N LEU A 90 11.10 -11.87 0.86
CA LEU A 90 10.88 -13.32 1.07
C LEU A 90 9.85 -13.94 0.10
N CYS A 91 9.22 -13.16 -0.77
CA CYS A 91 8.28 -13.61 -1.80
C CYS A 91 7.02 -14.29 -1.24
N THR A 92 6.62 -13.98 0.01
CA THR A 92 5.49 -14.60 0.73
C THR A 92 4.16 -14.55 -0.04
N CYS A 93 3.95 -13.52 -0.86
CA CYS A 93 2.73 -13.36 -1.67
C CYS A 93 3.01 -13.27 -3.17
N SER A 94 4.18 -13.76 -3.60
CA SER A 94 4.66 -13.64 -4.99
C SER A 94 3.63 -14.10 -6.03
N TRP A 95 3.01 -15.27 -5.84
CA TRP A 95 2.01 -15.76 -6.78
C TRP A 95 0.82 -14.80 -6.93
N ALA A 96 0.22 -14.36 -5.82
CA ALA A 96 -0.91 -13.44 -5.86
C ALA A 96 -0.51 -12.06 -6.42
N ALA A 97 0.62 -11.52 -5.96
CA ALA A 97 1.11 -10.21 -6.39
C ALA A 97 1.42 -10.17 -7.89
N TYR A 98 2.15 -11.16 -8.43
CA TYR A 98 2.54 -11.16 -9.84
C TYR A 98 1.37 -11.43 -10.79
N ASN A 99 0.44 -12.31 -10.42
CA ASN A 99 -0.76 -12.51 -11.24
C ASN A 99 -1.66 -11.27 -11.25
N LEU A 100 -1.86 -10.62 -10.09
CA LEU A 100 -2.71 -9.44 -10.01
C LEU A 100 -2.08 -8.22 -10.67
N ILE A 101 -0.76 -7.98 -10.52
CA ILE A 101 -0.10 -6.86 -11.22
C ILE A 101 -0.07 -7.08 -12.73
N SER A 102 0.08 -8.33 -13.20
CA SER A 102 -0.02 -8.67 -14.62
C SER A 102 -1.42 -8.40 -15.18
N ALA A 103 -2.46 -8.76 -14.42
CA ALA A 103 -3.84 -8.43 -14.76
C ALA A 103 -4.11 -6.91 -14.70
N CYS A 104 -3.50 -6.19 -13.74
CA CYS A 104 -3.59 -4.73 -13.63
C CYS A 104 -2.99 -4.02 -14.85
N THR A 105 -1.84 -4.47 -15.32
CA THR A 105 -1.24 -4.00 -16.58
C THR A 105 -2.22 -4.16 -17.74
N ALA A 106 -2.75 -5.38 -17.92
CA ALA A 106 -3.68 -5.66 -19.00
C ALA A 106 -4.95 -4.81 -18.88
N CYS A 107 -5.48 -4.63 -17.67
CA CYS A 107 -6.68 -3.83 -17.40
C CYS A 107 -6.53 -2.38 -17.86
N GLN A 108 -5.34 -1.79 -17.71
CA GLN A 108 -5.06 -0.42 -18.14
C GLN A 108 -4.93 -0.28 -19.66
N GLY A 109 -4.97 -1.41 -20.38
CA GLY A 109 -4.82 -1.47 -21.83
C GLY A 109 -3.41 -1.26 -22.31
N GLN A 110 -2.43 -1.49 -21.43
CA GLN A 110 -1.05 -1.69 -21.83
C GLN A 110 -0.91 -3.15 -22.30
N GLY A 111 -0.21 -3.36 -23.41
CA GLY A 111 -0.02 -4.70 -23.96
C GLY A 111 0.78 -5.56 -22.98
N PHE A 112 0.32 -6.78 -22.71
CA PHE A 112 0.99 -7.75 -21.84
C PHE A 112 2.49 -7.92 -22.20
N ASP A 113 2.81 -7.92 -23.50
CA ASP A 113 4.18 -8.03 -24.03
C ASP A 113 5.09 -6.82 -23.72
N ALA A 114 4.53 -5.64 -23.44
CA ALA A 114 5.31 -4.41 -23.19
C ALA A 114 5.60 -4.18 -21.70
N SER A 115 4.89 -4.85 -20.80
CA SER A 115 4.90 -4.51 -19.36
C SER A 115 5.13 -5.71 -18.45
N VAL A 116 5.28 -6.92 -19.00
CA VAL A 116 5.80 -8.10 -18.30
C VAL A 116 7.16 -8.43 -18.93
N GLN A 117 8.21 -7.70 -18.53
CA GLN A 117 9.56 -8.14 -18.85
C GLN A 117 9.91 -9.28 -17.91
N THR A 118 9.92 -10.50 -18.45
CA THR A 118 10.54 -11.68 -17.82
C THR A 118 12.03 -11.48 -17.67
#